data_AF-A0A974CJT5-F1
#
_entry.id   AF-A0A974CJT5-F1
#
_cell.length_a   1.000
_cell.length_b   1.000
_cell.length_c   1.000
_cell.angle_alpha   90.00
_cell.angle_beta   90.00
_cell.angle_gamma   90.00
#
_symmetry.space_group_name_H-M   'P 1'
#
loop_
_entity.id
_entity.type
_entity.pdbx_description
1 polymer ?
#
loop_
_entity_poly.entity_id
_entity_poly.type
_entity_poly.pdbx_seq_one_letter_code
_entity_poly.pdbx_strand_id
1 'polypeptide(L)'
;MLPNTCLRCTLMHTFWSCCKLHSYWVAIQARIKKLLGFELPLDPKWYLLCMDPPTPLTSPARKMVNKLLFLARKLIAFHWKASLPPTYQAWEKAVQDLQKVEDLIARRNGTSKQYIKIWQLWILEDV
;
A
#
# COMPACT_ATOMS: atom_id res chain seq x y z
N MET A 1 3.77 17.12 -30.21
CA MET A 1 2.63 17.87 -29.63
C MET A 1 1.99 16.99 -28.54
N LEU A 2 1.58 17.60 -27.42
CA LEU A 2 1.66 17.10 -26.03
C LEU A 2 0.98 15.73 -25.72
N PRO A 3 1.69 14.70 -25.20
CA PRO A 3 1.10 13.42 -24.83
C PRO A 3 0.87 13.28 -23.31
N ASN A 4 0.43 14.32 -22.58
CA ASN A 4 0.47 14.28 -21.11
C ASN A 4 -0.64 14.99 -20.32
N THR A 5 -1.69 15.50 -20.95
CA THR A 5 -2.79 16.17 -20.23
C THR A 5 -3.96 15.22 -20.02
N CYS A 6 -4.12 14.74 -18.79
CA CYS A 6 -5.31 14.01 -18.36
C CYS A 6 -6.51 14.98 -18.34
N LEU A 7 -7.33 14.94 -19.39
CA LEU A 7 -8.42 15.90 -19.62
C LEU A 7 -9.65 15.66 -18.70
N ARG A 8 -9.67 14.56 -17.93
CA ARG A 8 -10.74 14.22 -16.97
C ARG A 8 -10.14 13.79 -15.63
N CYS A 9 -10.05 14.72 -14.68
CA CYS A 9 -9.63 14.47 -13.30
C CYS A 9 -10.79 13.90 -12.46
N THR A 10 -11.30 12.72 -12.80
CA THR A 10 -12.21 12.01 -11.88
C THR A 10 -11.39 11.37 -10.76
N LEU A 11 -11.99 11.20 -9.57
CA LEU A 11 -11.33 10.54 -8.44
C LEU A 11 -10.76 9.17 -8.84
N MET A 12 -11.53 8.40 -9.63
CA MET A 12 -11.07 7.11 -10.16
C MET A 12 -9.89 7.22 -11.10
N HIS A 13 -9.82 8.25 -11.94
CA HIS A 13 -8.65 8.50 -12.78
C HIS A 13 -7.41 8.85 -11.95
N THR A 14 -7.56 9.75 -10.97
CA THR A 14 -6.47 10.20 -10.10
C THR A 14 -5.90 9.10 -9.23
N PHE A 15 -6.72 8.14 -8.79
CA PHE A 15 -6.28 7.08 -7.87
C PHE A 15 -6.02 5.73 -8.54
N TRP A 16 -6.60 5.45 -9.71
CA TRP A 16 -6.58 4.09 -10.28
C TRP A 16 -6.37 4.03 -11.80
N SER A 17 -7.23 4.68 -12.58
CA SER A 17 -7.31 4.48 -14.03
C SER A 17 -6.22 5.21 -14.82
N CYS A 18 -5.37 6.01 -14.18
CA CYS A 18 -4.23 6.63 -14.84
C CYS A 18 -3.17 5.59 -15.22
N CYS A 19 -2.79 5.53 -16.50
CA CYS A 19 -1.78 4.61 -17.00
C CYS A 19 -0.43 4.76 -16.28
N LYS A 20 -0.09 5.97 -15.82
CA LYS A 20 1.13 6.26 -15.05
C LYS A 20 1.11 5.63 -13.65
N LEU A 21 -0.07 5.32 -13.10
CA LEU A 21 -0.23 4.67 -11.80
C LEU A 21 -0.34 3.15 -11.90
N HIS A 22 -0.61 2.60 -13.09
CA HIS A 22 -0.79 1.16 -13.25
C HIS A 22 0.47 0.40 -12.83
N SER A 23 1.65 0.82 -13.28
CA SER A 23 2.94 0.21 -12.89
C SER A 23 3.21 0.31 -11.38
N TYR A 24 2.81 1.42 -10.75
CA TYR A 24 2.90 1.60 -9.31
C TYR A 24 2.02 0.58 -8.55
N TRP A 25 0.77 0.41 -8.96
CA TRP A 25 -0.14 -0.55 -8.33
C TRP A 25 0.27 -2.00 -8.58
N VAL A 26 0.77 -2.33 -9.77
CA VAL A 26 1.31 -3.67 -10.08
C VAL A 26 2.50 -4.01 -9.20
N ALA A 27 3.43 -3.06 -8.98
CA ALA A 27 4.57 -3.28 -8.09
C ALA A 27 4.13 -3.53 -6.63
N ILE A 28 3.14 -2.77 -6.15
CA ILE A 28 2.56 -2.97 -4.81
C ILE A 28 1.83 -4.32 -4.70
N GLN A 29 1.05 -4.69 -5.73
CA GLN A 29 0.40 -6.01 -5.79
C GLN A 29 1.44 -7.13 -5.71
N ALA A 30 2.53 -7.04 -6.47
CA ALA A 30 3.60 -8.04 -6.44
C ALA A 30 4.21 -8.18 -5.04
N ARG A 31 4.44 -7.05 -4.35
CA ARG A 31 4.92 -7.06 -2.96
C ARG A 31 3.91 -7.69 -2.00
N ILE A 32 2.63 -7.31 -2.08
CA ILE A 32 1.57 -7.89 -1.24
C ILE A 32 1.39 -9.39 -1.50
N LYS A 33 1.45 -9.82 -2.77
CA LYS A 33 1.40 -11.23 -3.17
C LYS A 33 2.53 -12.04 -2.54
N LYS A 34 3.75 -11.49 -2.53
CA LYS A 34 4.90 -12.11 -1.88
C LYS A 34 4.66 -12.29 -0.37
N LEU A 35 4.16 -11.25 0.29
CA LEU A 35 3.89 -11.25 1.74
C LEU A 35 2.77 -12.22 2.15
N LEU A 36 1.71 -12.35 1.34
CA LEU A 36 0.53 -13.15 1.68
C LEU A 36 0.59 -14.58 1.12
N GLY A 37 1.43 -14.84 0.12
CA GLY A 37 1.50 -16.12 -0.59
C GLY A 37 0.38 -16.35 -1.60
N PHE A 38 -0.56 -15.41 -1.77
CA PHE A 38 -1.64 -15.48 -2.75
C PHE A 38 -1.86 -14.11 -3.42
N GLU A 39 -2.51 -14.14 -4.59
CA GLU A 39 -2.71 -12.94 -5.39
C GLU A 39 -4.02 -12.22 -5.05
N LEU A 40 -3.92 -10.93 -4.73
CA LEU A 40 -5.07 -10.04 -4.67
C LEU A 40 -5.34 -9.47 -6.07
N PRO A 41 -6.50 -9.72 -6.70
CA PRO A 41 -6.80 -9.22 -8.04
C PRO A 41 -6.63 -7.70 -8.10
N LEU A 42 -6.01 -7.19 -9.18
CA LEU A 42 -5.79 -5.75 -9.37
C LEU A 42 -7.11 -5.05 -9.71
N ASP A 43 -7.94 -4.85 -8.69
CA ASP A 43 -9.27 -4.25 -8.77
C ASP A 43 -9.39 -3.15 -7.70
N PRO A 44 -9.89 -1.95 -8.06
CA PRO A 44 -9.97 -0.82 -7.15
C PRO A 44 -10.79 -1.11 -5.89
N LYS A 45 -11.72 -2.07 -5.92
CA LYS A 45 -12.50 -2.43 -4.72
C LYS A 45 -11.64 -2.94 -3.57
N TRP A 46 -10.53 -3.62 -3.88
CA TRP A 46 -9.62 -4.14 -2.86
C TRP A 46 -8.60 -3.09 -2.41
N TYR A 47 -8.05 -2.35 -3.36
CA TYR A 47 -6.93 -1.42 -3.12
C TYR A 47 -7.38 -0.04 -2.67
N LEU A 48 -8.55 0.43 -3.14
CA LEU A 48 -9.11 1.74 -2.80
C LEU A 48 -10.18 1.67 -1.73
N LEU A 49 -11.07 0.70 -1.80
CA LEU A 49 -12.23 0.61 -0.90
C LEU A 49 -12.01 -0.32 0.31
N CYS A 50 -10.86 -0.99 0.41
CA CYS A 50 -10.54 -1.91 1.52
C CYS A 50 -11.61 -3.00 1.72
N MET A 51 -12.24 -3.47 0.64
CA MET A 51 -13.15 -4.61 0.75
C MET A 51 -12.41 -5.89 1.16
N ASP A 52 -13.13 -6.86 1.71
CA ASP A 52 -12.55 -8.11 2.19
C ASP A 52 -12.19 -9.07 1.05
N PRO A 53 -10.91 -9.43 0.87
CA PRO A 53 -10.48 -10.24 -0.26
C PRO A 53 -11.19 -11.60 -0.33
N PRO A 54 -11.23 -12.24 -1.51
CA PRO A 54 -11.88 -13.54 -1.69
C PRO A 54 -11.32 -14.61 -0.75
N THR A 55 -10.03 -14.50 -0.44
CA THR A 55 -9.34 -15.37 0.51
C THR A 55 -9.37 -14.74 1.90
N PRO A 56 -9.88 -15.43 2.94
CA PRO A 56 -9.99 -14.86 4.27
C PRO A 56 -8.61 -14.56 4.86
N LEU A 57 -8.38 -13.28 5.17
CA LEU A 57 -7.19 -12.83 5.90
C LEU A 57 -7.39 -12.93 7.41
N THR A 58 -6.35 -13.38 8.10
CA THR A 58 -6.26 -13.25 9.57
C THR A 58 -6.35 -11.77 9.97
N SER A 59 -6.88 -11.49 11.17
CA SER A 59 -6.99 -10.11 11.66
C SER A 59 -5.67 -9.32 11.60
N PRO A 60 -4.50 -9.89 11.96
CA PRO A 60 -3.23 -9.19 11.84
C PRO A 60 -2.81 -8.92 10.38
N ALA A 61 -2.93 -9.92 9.49
CA ALA A 61 -2.59 -9.75 8.08
C ALA A 61 -3.48 -8.69 7.41
N ARG A 62 -4.78 -8.66 7.73
CA ARG A 62 -5.71 -7.63 7.26
C ARG A 62 -5.30 -6.23 7.71
N LYS A 63 -4.92 -6.08 8.99
CA LYS A 63 -4.42 -4.80 9.53
C LYS A 63 -3.16 -4.34 8.81
N MET A 64 -2.21 -5.26 8.54
CA MET A 64 -0.99 -4.96 7.80
C MET A 64 -1.32 -4.49 6.38
N VAL A 65 -2.08 -5.27 5.61
CA VAL A 65 -2.48 -4.92 4.24
C VAL A 65 -3.19 -3.56 4.18
N ASN A 66 -4.11 -3.28 5.12
CA ASN A 66 -4.78 -1.99 5.19
C ASN A 66 -3.81 -0.82 5.42
N LYS A 67 -2.78 -1.00 6.24
CA LYS A 67 -1.71 0.01 6.44
C LYS A 67 -0.91 0.22 5.15
N LEU A 68 -0.51 -0.87 4.49
CA LEU A 68 0.21 -0.84 3.21
C LEU A 68 -0.56 -0.06 2.12
N LEU A 69 -1.84 -0.40 1.94
CA LEU A 69 -2.73 0.24 0.97
C LEU A 69 -3.09 1.67 1.36
N PHE A 70 -3.21 1.97 2.66
CA PHE A 70 -3.37 3.33 3.14
C PHE A 70 -2.19 4.22 2.75
N LEU A 71 -0.96 3.76 2.96
CA LEU A 71 0.23 4.51 2.56
C LEU A 71 0.31 4.71 1.04
N ALA A 72 -0.08 3.68 0.27
CA ALA A 72 -0.13 3.79 -1.19
C ALA A 72 -1.08 4.91 -1.65
N ARG A 73 -2.30 4.93 -1.12
CA ARG A 73 -3.30 5.97 -1.40
C ARG A 73 -2.86 7.34 -0.89
N LYS A 74 -2.27 7.40 0.30
CA LYS A 74 -1.77 8.64 0.90
C LYS A 74 -0.71 9.29 0.00
N LEU A 75 0.21 8.50 -0.56
CA LEU A 75 1.24 9.03 -1.46
C LEU A 75 0.63 9.55 -2.77
N ILE A 76 -0.35 8.84 -3.36
CA ILE A 76 -1.07 9.35 -4.53
C ILE A 76 -1.77 10.68 -4.19
N ALA A 77 -2.45 10.74 -3.05
CA ALA A 77 -3.11 11.95 -2.59
C ALA A 77 -2.12 13.09 -2.30
N PHE A 78 -0.91 12.79 -1.84
CA PHE A 78 0.13 13.79 -1.60
C PHE A 78 0.70 14.34 -2.91
N HIS A 79 0.89 13.48 -3.90
CA HIS A 79 1.39 13.83 -5.24
C HIS A 79 0.28 14.22 -6.23
N TRP A 80 -0.95 14.48 -5.77
CA TRP A 80 -2.10 14.70 -6.66
C TRP A 80 -1.98 15.90 -7.60
N LYS A 81 -1.16 16.90 -7.25
CA LYS A 81 -0.83 18.06 -8.10
C LYS A 81 0.52 17.92 -8.82
N ALA A 82 1.31 16.89 -8.49
CA ALA A 82 2.61 16.68 -9.10
C ALA A 82 2.45 16.07 -10.50
N SER A 83 3.37 16.41 -11.42
CA SER A 83 3.37 15.88 -12.78
C SER A 83 3.77 14.40 -12.85
N LEU A 84 4.44 13.90 -11.82
CA LEU A 84 4.94 12.54 -11.72
C LEU A 84 4.19 11.76 -10.63
N PRO A 85 3.83 10.48 -10.90
CA PRO A 85 3.22 9.61 -9.90
C PRO A 85 4.22 9.26 -8.78
N PRO A 86 3.75 8.82 -7.60
CA PRO A 86 4.62 8.23 -6.59
C PRO A 86 5.32 6.98 -7.13
N THR A 87 6.53 6.73 -6.65
CA THR A 87 7.32 5.55 -7.00
C THR A 87 7.12 4.43 -5.99
N TYR A 88 7.34 3.18 -6.41
CA TYR A 88 7.35 2.03 -5.50
C TYR A 88 8.33 2.24 -4.33
N GLN A 89 9.53 2.76 -4.61
CA GLN A 89 10.54 3.04 -3.59
C GLN A 89 10.07 4.06 -2.55
N ALA A 90 9.34 5.10 -2.97
CA ALA A 90 8.77 6.08 -2.05
C ALA A 90 7.71 5.43 -1.14
N TRP A 91 6.91 4.51 -1.69
CA TRP A 91 5.94 3.73 -0.92
C TRP A 91 6.62 2.77 0.06
N GLU A 92 7.61 2.01 -0.39
CA GLU A 92 8.34 1.05 0.45
C GLU A 92 9.04 1.77 1.62
N LYS A 93 9.68 2.91 1.34
CA LYS A 93 10.25 3.78 2.38
C LYS A 93 9.20 4.24 3.38
N ALA A 94 8.04 4.70 2.91
CA ALA A 94 6.95 5.13 3.79
C ALA A 94 6.43 3.97 4.68
N VAL A 95 6.42 2.74 4.16
CA VAL A 95 6.07 1.54 4.94
C VAL A 95 7.12 1.26 6.01
N GLN A 96 8.41 1.27 5.66
CA GLN A 96 9.50 1.07 6.61
C GLN A 96 9.50 2.14 7.72
N ASP A 97 9.28 3.41 7.36
CA ASP A 97 9.21 4.49 8.33
C ASP A 97 8.04 4.30 9.31
N LEU A 98 6.86 3.92 8.81
CA LEU A 98 5.71 3.60 9.67
C LEU A 98 6.00 2.39 10.58
N GLN A 99 6.59 1.33 10.03
CA GLN A 99 6.93 0.11 10.77
C GLN A 99 7.92 0.39 11.91
N LYS A 100 8.92 1.26 11.70
CA LYS A 100 9.88 1.69 12.74
C LYS A 100 9.21 2.52 13.82
N VAL A 101 8.35 3.46 13.44
CA VAL A 101 7.61 4.29 14.41
C VAL A 101 6.69 3.43 15.27
N GLU A 102 5.97 2.48 14.67
CA GLU A 102 5.11 1.56 15.42
C GLU A 102 5.89 0.62 16.34
N ASP A 103 7.09 0.19 15.94
CA ASP A 103 7.98 -0.59 16.82
C ASP A 103 8.35 0.21 18.07
N LEU A 104 8.81 1.45 17.90
CA LEU A 104 9.18 2.33 19.01
C LEU A 104 8.00 2.57 19.97
N ILE A 105 6.81 2.82 19.43
CA ILE A 105 5.58 2.98 20.22
C ILE A 105 5.23 1.68 20.95
N ALA A 106 5.32 0.53 20.28
CA ALA A 106 5.00 -0.77 20.87
C ALA A 106 5.96 -1.15 22.00
N ARG A 107 7.26 -0.88 21.84
CA ARG A 107 8.27 -1.05 22.89
C ARG A 107 7.98 -0.17 24.10
N ARG A 108 7.68 1.11 23.86
CA ARG A 108 7.30 2.06 24.92
C ARG A 108 6.06 1.62 25.70
N ASN A 109 5.07 1.08 25.00
CA ASN A 109 3.78 0.71 25.59
C ASN A 109 3.71 -0.76 26.08
N GLY A 110 4.78 -1.55 25.93
CA GLY A 110 4.80 -2.97 26.27
C GLY A 110 3.93 -3.86 25.36
N THR A 111 3.57 -3.41 24.15
CA THR A 111 2.68 -4.10 23.20
C THR A 111 3.42 -4.74 22.01
N SER A 112 4.71 -5.03 22.17
CA SER A 112 5.56 -5.62 21.12
C SER A 112 5.02 -6.93 20.54
N LYS A 113 4.30 -7.74 21.35
CA LYS A 113 3.68 -8.99 20.86
C LYS A 113 2.60 -8.72 19.81
N GLN A 114 1.72 -7.72 20.02
CA GLN A 114 0.70 -7.35 19.05
C GLN A 114 1.33 -6.74 17.80
N TYR A 115 2.36 -5.93 17.98
CA TYR A 115 3.14 -5.34 16.88
C TYR A 115 3.74 -6.42 15.97
N ILE A 116 4.47 -7.39 16.54
CA ILE A 116 5.06 -8.50 15.77
C ILE A 116 3.98 -9.27 15.03
N LYS A 117 2.84 -9.59 15.65
CA LYS A 117 1.75 -10.29 14.96
C LYS A 117 1.27 -9.57 13.69
N ILE A 118 1.25 -8.24 13.68
CA ILE A 118 0.83 -7.44 12.53
C ILE A 118 1.95 -7.37 11.48
N TRP A 119 3.18 -7.10 11.90
CA TRP A 119 4.29 -6.81 10.99
C TRP A 119 5.18 -8.00 10.65
N GLN A 120 4.95 -9.18 11.22
CA GLN A 120 5.81 -10.37 11.04
C GLN A 120 6.10 -10.68 9.57
N LEU A 121 5.07 -10.64 8.71
CA LEU A 121 5.23 -10.98 7.29
C LEU A 121 6.11 -9.96 6.58
N TRP A 122 5.96 -8.68 6.92
CA TRP A 122 6.81 -7.62 6.40
C TRP A 122 8.27 -7.77 6.86
N ILE A 123 8.47 -8.04 8.15
CA ILE A 123 9.81 -8.14 8.75
C ILE A 123 10.57 -9.35 8.20
N LEU A 124 9.92 -10.51 8.07
CA LEU A 124 10.55 -11.75 7.61
C LEU A 124 10.93 -11.71 6.13
N GLU A 125 10.27 -10.87 5.34
CA GLU A 125 10.49 -10.72 3.89
C GLU A 125 11.49 -9.58 3.55
N ASP A 126 11.91 -8.80 4.55
CA ASP A 126 12.90 -7.72 4.44
C ASP A 126 14.30 -8.14 4.92
N VAL A 127 14.45 -9.39 5.39
CA VAL A 127 15.72 -10.05 5.76
C VAL A 127 16.23 -10.87 4.59
#